data_AF-A0A413X138-F1
#
_entry.id   AF-A0A413X138-F1
#
_cell.length_a   1.000
_cell.length_b   1.000
_cell.length_c   1.000
_cell.angle_alpha   90.00
_cell.angle_beta   90.00
_cell.angle_gamma   90.00
#
_symmetry.space_group_name_H-M   'P 1'
#
loop_
_entity.id
_entity.type
_entity.pdbx_description
1 polymer ?
#
loop_
_entity_poly.entity_id
_entity_poly.type
_entity_poly.pdbx_seq_one_letter_code
_entity_poly.pdbx_strand_id
1 'polypeptide(L)'
;MLGDISMADNIYIVCGATDMRKSIDGLCSIIRDKLSMDPDQSSLFLFCGKRCDRIKILLHEPDGYVLLYKRLSVTQGRYRWPRKSSEAQEITWRQLDWLLSGLDIEQPKAIRTSKKNIVKLPKFPAAFRLDVWITALFFRQIGITSA
;
A
#
# COMPACT_ATOMS: atom_id res chain seq x y z
N MET A 1 9.29 16.33 -9.69
CA MET A 1 8.51 16.04 -10.91
C MET A 1 7.06 16.39 -10.57
N LEU A 2 6.32 17.05 -11.46
CA LEU A 2 4.93 17.41 -11.17
C LEU A 2 4.05 16.16 -11.07
N GLY A 3 3.27 16.03 -10.02
CA GLY A 3 2.36 14.90 -9.81
C GLY A 3 3.08 13.62 -9.44
N ASP A 4 4.20 13.71 -8.73
CA ASP A 4 4.93 12.54 -8.26
C ASP A 4 4.20 11.90 -7.08
N ILE A 5 3.32 10.95 -7.40
CA ILE A 5 2.52 10.24 -6.41
C ILE A 5 3.38 9.48 -5.39
N SER A 6 4.65 9.17 -5.70
CA SER A 6 5.54 8.44 -4.79
C SER A 6 5.91 9.22 -3.53
N MET A 7 5.66 10.54 -3.52
CA MET A 7 5.89 11.40 -2.35
C MET A 7 4.84 11.22 -1.24
N ALA A 8 3.71 10.57 -1.54
CA ALA A 8 2.65 10.36 -0.58
C ALA A 8 2.97 9.24 0.41
N ASP A 9 2.79 9.53 1.70
CA ASP A 9 2.98 8.57 2.78
C ASP A 9 1.83 7.56 2.83
N ASN A 10 0.60 8.04 2.66
CA ASN A 10 -0.62 7.25 2.76
C ASN A 10 -1.50 7.37 1.51
N ILE A 11 -2.31 6.34 1.28
CA ILE A 11 -3.21 6.28 0.13
C ILE A 11 -4.61 5.94 0.63
N TYR A 12 -5.56 6.82 0.36
CA TYR A 12 -6.94 6.69 0.79
C TYR A 12 -7.88 6.63 -0.39
N ILE A 13 -8.77 5.63 -0.37
CA ILE A 13 -9.92 5.55 -1.25
C ILE A 13 -11.12 6.17 -0.53
N VAL A 14 -11.72 7.20 -1.10
CA VAL A 14 -13.00 7.73 -0.61
C VAL A 14 -14.12 6.80 -1.08
N CYS A 15 -14.65 6.00 -0.15
CA CYS A 15 -15.67 5.01 -0.48
C CYS A 15 -17.00 5.66 -0.91
N GLY A 16 -17.74 4.91 -1.72
CA GLY A 16 -19.01 5.36 -2.29
C GLY A 16 -18.84 6.08 -3.62
N ALA A 17 -19.68 7.08 -3.89
CA ALA A 17 -19.65 7.84 -5.13
C ALA A 17 -19.47 9.33 -4.85
N THR A 18 -18.50 9.94 -5.53
CA THR A 18 -18.20 11.37 -5.46
C THR A 18 -18.75 12.10 -6.68
N ASP A 19 -19.19 13.34 -6.48
CA ASP A 19 -19.53 14.22 -7.60
C ASP A 19 -18.24 14.67 -8.32
N MET A 20 -17.97 14.05 -9.46
CA MET A 20 -16.75 14.28 -10.24
C MET A 20 -16.70 15.65 -10.93
N ARG A 21 -17.73 16.49 -10.78
CA ARG A 21 -17.72 17.89 -11.24
C ARG A 21 -16.90 18.81 -10.32
N LYS A 22 -16.67 18.41 -9.06
CA LYS A 22 -15.86 19.17 -8.10
C LYS A 22 -14.39 19.24 -8.55
N SER A 23 -13.80 20.43 -8.49
CA SER A 23 -12.35 20.64 -8.65
C SER A 23 -11.63 20.42 -7.30
N ILE A 24 -10.38 20.89 -7.19
CA ILE A 24 -9.53 20.76 -6.00
C ILE A 24 -10.27 21.20 -4.73
N ASP A 25 -10.75 22.45 -4.64
CA ASP A 25 -11.37 22.97 -3.41
C ASP A 25 -12.61 22.17 -2.97
N GLY A 26 -13.42 21.76 -3.94
CA GLY A 26 -14.61 20.95 -3.68
C GLY A 26 -14.26 19.54 -3.21
N LEU A 27 -13.13 18.98 -3.64
CA LEU A 27 -12.64 17.69 -3.15
C LEU A 27 -11.98 17.84 -1.78
N CYS A 28 -11.23 18.92 -1.53
CA CYS A 28 -10.68 19.25 -0.21
C CYS A 28 -11.79 19.42 0.84
N SER A 29 -12.89 20.09 0.49
CA SER A 29 -14.07 20.17 1.38
C SER A 29 -14.64 18.78 1.70
N ILE A 30 -14.71 17.85 0.74
CA ILE A 30 -15.14 16.48 1.06
C ILE A 30 -14.19 15.81 2.06
N ILE A 31 -12.89 16.00 1.93
CA ILE A 31 -11.90 15.41 2.84
C ILE A 31 -12.09 15.99 4.26
N ARG A 32 -12.18 17.32 4.38
CA ARG A 32 -12.37 17.97 5.67
C ARG A 32 -13.72 17.61 6.31
N ASP A 33 -14.80 17.75 5.56
CA ASP A 33 -16.17 17.69 6.10
C ASP A 33 -16.65 16.25 6.30
N LYS A 34 -16.33 15.35 5.36
CA LYS A 34 -16.83 13.97 5.39
C LYS A 34 -15.85 13.01 6.07
N LEU A 35 -14.55 13.22 5.90
CA LEU A 35 -13.54 12.30 6.41
C LEU A 35 -12.88 12.80 7.70
N SER A 36 -13.08 14.07 8.07
CA SER A 36 -12.38 14.71 9.20
C SER A 36 -10.85 14.56 9.10
N MET A 37 -10.34 14.57 7.87
CA MET A 37 -8.91 14.44 7.57
C MET A 37 -8.38 15.74 6.96
N ASP A 38 -7.08 15.97 7.13
CA ASP A 38 -6.41 17.12 6.54
C ASP A 38 -6.05 16.84 5.07
N PRO A 39 -6.52 17.64 4.10
CA PRO A 39 -6.11 17.50 2.70
C PRO A 39 -4.67 17.99 2.43
N ASP A 40 -4.07 18.76 3.33
CA ASP A 40 -2.70 19.30 3.17
C ASP A 40 -1.61 18.28 3.57
N GLN A 41 -1.99 17.14 4.13
CA GLN A 41 -1.05 16.08 4.47
C GLN A 41 -0.49 15.40 3.21
N SER A 42 0.70 14.81 3.31
CA SER A 42 1.31 14.05 2.20
C SER A 42 0.58 12.73 1.97
N SER A 43 -0.60 12.78 1.36
CA SER A 43 -1.45 11.62 1.11
C SER A 43 -2.19 11.72 -0.20
N LEU A 44 -2.46 10.57 -0.81
CA LEU A 44 -3.30 10.46 -1.99
C LEU A 44 -4.75 10.23 -1.58
N PHE A 45 -5.64 11.09 -2.06
CA PHE A 45 -7.08 10.87 -1.93
C PHE A 45 -7.68 10.53 -3.29
N LEU A 46 -8.16 9.29 -3.41
CA LEU A 46 -8.77 8.79 -4.63
C LEU A 46 -10.29 8.92 -4.55
N PHE A 47 -10.86 9.48 -5.61
CA PHE A 47 -12.30 9.70 -5.77
C PHE A 47 -12.81 9.02 -7.04
N CYS A 48 -14.02 8.47 -6.97
CA CYS A 48 -14.66 7.83 -8.10
C CYS A 48 -16.12 8.24 -8.22
N GLY A 49 -16.56 8.43 -9.46
CA GLY A 49 -17.94 8.80 -9.76
C GLY A 49 -18.90 7.62 -9.76
N LYS A 50 -20.21 7.90 -9.80
CA LYS A 50 -21.27 6.86 -9.84
C LYS A 50 -21.10 5.87 -11.00
N ARG A 51 -20.55 6.29 -12.14
CA ARG A 51 -20.34 5.46 -13.33
C ARG A 51 -19.09 4.56 -13.24
N CYS A 52 -18.20 4.81 -12.29
CA CYS A 52 -16.92 4.10 -12.14
C CYS A 52 -16.05 4.04 -13.41
N ASP A 53 -16.23 4.96 -14.35
CA ASP A 53 -15.46 5.06 -15.59
C ASP A 53 -14.28 6.03 -15.49
N ARG A 54 -14.17 6.75 -14.37
CA ARG A 54 -13.16 7.79 -14.13
C ARG A 54 -12.81 7.88 -12.66
N ILE A 55 -11.56 8.22 -12.41
CA ILE A 55 -11.03 8.52 -11.08
C ILE A 55 -10.38 9.89 -11.08
N LYS A 56 -10.43 10.55 -9.92
CA LYS A 56 -9.59 11.69 -9.58
C LYS A 56 -8.68 11.28 -8.44
N ILE A 57 -7.43 11.71 -8.48
CA ILE A 57 -6.48 11.54 -7.39
C ILE A 57 -6.01 12.94 -7.02
N LEU A 58 -6.29 13.33 -5.78
CA LEU A 58 -5.81 14.57 -5.20
C LEU A 58 -4.52 14.29 -4.43
N LEU A 59 -3.49 15.07 -4.71
CA LEU A 59 -2.20 15.05 -4.05
C LEU A 59 -1.87 16.48 -3.62
N HIS A 60 -1.38 16.65 -2.40
CA HIS A 60 -0.77 17.90 -1.95
C HIS A 60 0.75 17.81 -2.10
N GLU A 61 1.32 18.75 -2.84
CA GLU A 61 2.75 18.97 -3.02
C GLU A 61 3.16 20.23 -2.22
N PRO A 62 4.45 20.44 -1.92
CA PRO A 62 4.89 21.61 -1.14
C PRO A 62 4.52 22.98 -1.73
N ASP A 63 4.30 23.06 -3.04
CA ASP A 63 3.93 24.26 -3.78
C ASP A 63 2.42 24.37 -4.07
N GLY A 64 1.63 23.35 -3.73
CA GLY A 64 0.18 23.39 -3.86
C GLY A 64 -0.46 22.04 -4.16
N TYR A 65 -1.59 22.06 -4.86
CA TYR A 65 -2.37 20.85 -5.12
C TYR A 65 -2.24 20.37 -6.56
N VAL A 66 -2.08 19.05 -6.70
CA VAL A 66 -2.14 18.36 -7.99
C VAL A 66 -3.38 17.48 -8.04
N LEU A 67 -4.14 17.60 -9.14
CA LEU A 67 -5.31 16.79 -9.42
C LEU A 67 -5.08 15.93 -10.66
N LEU A 68 -4.83 14.64 -10.45
CA LEU A 68 -4.73 13.68 -11.54
C LEU A 68 -6.14 13.21 -11.93
N TYR A 69 -6.43 13.20 -13.23
CA TYR A 69 -7.72 12.75 -13.75
C TYR A 69 -7.50 11.65 -14.79
N LYS A 70 -7.98 10.45 -14.49
CA LYS A 70 -7.91 9.30 -15.40
C LYS A 70 -9.32 8.84 -15.76
N ARG A 71 -9.60 8.75 -17.05
CA ARG A 71 -10.85 8.21 -17.59
C ARG A 71 -10.55 6.96 -18.41
N LEU A 72 -11.27 5.89 -18.14
CA LEU A 72 -11.21 4.66 -18.92
C LEU A 72 -11.97 4.85 -20.24
N SER A 73 -11.46 4.21 -21.30
CA SER A 73 -12.19 4.07 -22.55
C SER A 73 -13.39 3.12 -22.37
N VAL A 74 -14.40 3.26 -23.21
CA VAL A 74 -15.62 2.43 -23.19
C VAL A 74 -15.30 0.93 -23.28
N THR A 75 -14.22 0.57 -23.96
CA THR A 75 -13.74 -0.81 -24.13
C THR A 75 -13.06 -1.39 -22.89
N GLN A 76 -12.51 -0.56 -21.99
CA GLN A 76 -11.75 -1.00 -20.82
C GLN A 76 -12.62 -1.24 -19.58
N GLY A 77 -13.91 -0.95 -19.63
CA GLY A 77 -14.85 -1.25 -18.56
C GLY A 77 -14.88 -0.20 -17.44
N ARG A 78 -14.92 -0.66 -16.18
CA ARG A 78 -15.15 0.17 -14.99
C ARG A 78 -14.22 -0.23 -13.85
N TYR A 79 -13.82 0.74 -13.04
CA TYR A 79 -13.10 0.50 -11.80
C TYR A 79 -13.95 -0.28 -10.79
N ARG A 80 -13.31 -1.23 -10.12
CA ARG A 80 -13.88 -1.99 -9.00
C ARG A 80 -13.78 -1.18 -7.71
N TRP A 81 -14.71 -0.24 -7.54
CA TRP A 81 -14.67 0.72 -6.44
C TRP A 81 -15.42 0.24 -5.19
N PRO A 82 -14.84 0.35 -3.98
CA PRO A 82 -15.53 0.00 -2.74
C PRO A 82 -16.65 1.00 -2.44
N ARG A 83 -17.88 0.49 -2.27
CA ARG A 83 -19.07 1.31 -1.98
C ARG A 83 -19.67 1.12 -0.59
N LYS A 84 -19.19 0.13 0.16
CA LYS A 84 -19.85 -0.35 1.39
C LYS A 84 -19.49 0.44 2.64
N SER A 85 -18.33 1.13 2.65
CA SER A 85 -17.92 1.97 3.77
C SER A 85 -18.46 3.39 3.62
N SER A 86 -18.90 4.00 4.73
CA SER A 86 -19.26 5.42 4.84
C SER A 86 -18.04 6.34 4.79
N GLU A 87 -16.85 5.80 4.99
CA GLU A 87 -15.62 6.53 5.29
C GLU A 87 -14.52 6.26 4.24
N ALA A 88 -13.35 6.89 4.42
CA ALA A 88 -12.18 6.59 3.61
C ALA A 88 -11.56 5.27 4.04
N GLN A 89 -11.13 4.47 3.06
CA GLN A 89 -10.39 3.24 3.29
C GLN A 89 -8.93 3.47 2.92
N GLU A 90 -8.04 3.27 3.88
CA GLU A 90 -6.60 3.24 3.62
C GLU A 90 -6.24 1.99 2.81
N ILE A 91 -5.39 2.15 1.80
CA ILE A 91 -4.93 1.08 0.93
C ILE A 91 -3.41 1.12 0.73
N THR A 92 -2.85 -0.02 0.39
CA THR A 92 -1.43 -0.14 0.04
C THR A 92 -1.17 0.22 -1.42
N TRP A 93 0.09 0.54 -1.75
CA TRP A 93 0.58 0.71 -3.12
C TRP A 93 0.21 -0.44 -4.06
N ARG A 94 0.25 -1.68 -3.55
CA ARG A 94 -0.13 -2.87 -4.33
C ARG A 94 -1.63 -2.88 -4.67
N GLN A 95 -2.46 -2.46 -3.72
CA GLN A 95 -3.90 -2.36 -3.96
C GLN A 95 -4.24 -1.21 -4.90
N LEU A 96 -3.48 -0.10 -4.84
CA LEU A 96 -3.57 0.96 -5.83
C LEU A 96 -3.28 0.43 -7.24
N ASP A 97 -2.19 -0.31 -7.41
CA ASP A 97 -1.82 -0.91 -8.70
C ASP A 97 -2.91 -1.86 -9.25
N TRP A 98 -3.46 -2.72 -8.37
CA TRP A 98 -4.61 -3.55 -8.72
C TRP A 98 -5.82 -2.74 -9.18
N LEU A 99 -6.18 -1.70 -8.43
CA LEU A 99 -7.30 -0.83 -8.78
C LEU A 99 -7.06 -0.14 -10.12
N LEU A 100 -5.87 0.40 -10.36
CA LEU A 100 -5.51 1.08 -11.61
C LEU A 100 -5.46 0.12 -12.81
N SER A 101 -5.25 -1.17 -12.55
CA SER A 101 -5.33 -2.28 -13.51
C SER A 101 -6.75 -2.84 -13.69
N GLY A 102 -7.75 -2.31 -12.97
CA GLY A 102 -9.15 -2.72 -13.07
C GLY A 102 -9.53 -3.95 -12.21
N LEU A 103 -8.63 -4.40 -11.34
CA LEU A 103 -8.86 -5.50 -10.40
C LEU A 103 -9.50 -4.98 -9.11
N ASP A 104 -10.11 -5.90 -8.34
CA ASP A 104 -10.59 -5.60 -6.99
C ASP A 104 -9.41 -5.31 -6.04
N ILE A 105 -9.58 -4.33 -5.15
CA ILE A 105 -8.60 -3.99 -4.10
C ILE A 105 -8.45 -5.10 -3.05
N GLU A 106 -9.48 -5.91 -2.88
CA GLU A 106 -9.47 -7.09 -2.04
C GLU A 106 -9.42 -8.33 -2.93
N GLN A 107 -8.38 -9.15 -2.72
CA GLN A 107 -8.14 -10.35 -3.49
C GLN A 107 -8.29 -11.60 -2.60
N PRO A 108 -9.54 -12.03 -2.28
CA PRO A 108 -9.76 -13.15 -1.37
C PRO A 108 -9.22 -14.47 -1.90
N LYS A 109 -9.14 -14.61 -3.23
CA LYS A 109 -8.62 -15.81 -3.92
C LYS A 109 -7.09 -15.79 -4.09
N ALA A 110 -6.41 -14.71 -3.71
CA ALA A 110 -4.96 -14.65 -3.82
C ALA A 110 -4.31 -15.67 -2.88
N ILE A 111 -3.27 -16.34 -3.37
CA ILE A 111 -2.46 -17.25 -2.56
C ILE A 111 -1.86 -16.44 -1.42
N ARG A 112 -2.28 -16.75 -0.21
CA ARG A 112 -1.70 -16.18 1.00
C ARG A 112 -0.43 -16.97 1.28
N THR A 113 0.73 -16.33 1.15
CA THR A 113 1.95 -16.90 1.69
C THR A 113 1.74 -17.08 3.18
N SER A 114 1.82 -18.31 3.67
CA SER A 114 1.81 -18.52 5.12
C SER A 114 3.00 -17.73 5.69
N LYS A 115 2.78 -16.97 6.77
CA LYS A 115 3.90 -16.48 7.56
C LYS A 115 4.59 -17.74 8.07
N LYS A 116 5.68 -18.16 7.43
CA LYS A 116 6.59 -19.12 8.04
C LYS A 116 6.98 -18.48 9.36
N ASN A 117 6.72 -19.16 10.48
CA ASN A 117 7.34 -18.79 11.74
C ASN A 117 8.84 -18.83 11.48
N ILE A 118 9.45 -17.67 11.27
CA ILE A 118 10.89 -17.55 11.29
C ILE A 118 11.23 -17.89 12.73
N VAL A 119 11.65 -19.15 12.95
CA VAL A 119 12.30 -19.53 14.19
C VAL A 119 13.44 -18.53 14.32
N LYS A 120 13.34 -17.62 15.30
CA LYS A 120 14.44 -16.71 15.60
C LYS A 120 15.63 -17.62 15.89
N LEU A 121 16.61 -17.62 14.99
CA LEU A 121 17.90 -18.26 15.26
C LEU A 121 18.39 -17.66 16.59
N PRO A 122 18.87 -18.49 17.52
CA PRO A 122 19.44 -17.96 18.75
C PRO A 122 20.50 -16.93 18.38
N LYS A 123 20.44 -15.73 19.00
CA LYS A 123 21.52 -14.76 18.88
C LYS A 123 22.76 -15.41 19.48
N PHE A 124 23.70 -15.82 18.64
CA PHE A 124 25.02 -16.22 19.12
C PHE A 124 25.69 -14.98 19.73
N PRO A 125 26.18 -15.06 20.98
CA PRO A 125 26.93 -13.96 21.56
C PRO A 125 28.19 -13.71 20.72
N ALA A 126 28.52 -12.43 20.49
CA ALA A 126 29.61 -11.97 19.62
C ALA A 126 31.03 -12.46 20.02
N ALA A 127 31.16 -13.22 21.11
CA ALA A 127 32.42 -13.76 21.62
C ALA A 127 32.73 -15.18 21.11
N PHE A 128 31.88 -15.81 20.30
CA PHE A 128 32.21 -17.11 19.70
C PHE A 128 33.03 -16.94 18.42
N ARG A 129 34.36 -16.93 18.57
CA ARG A 129 35.34 -17.13 17.49
C ARG A 129 34.99 -18.41 16.70
N LEU A 130 34.98 -18.31 15.37
CA LEU A 130 34.69 -19.43 14.44
C LEU A 130 35.72 -20.58 14.52
N ASP A 131 36.80 -20.37 15.27
CA ASP A 131 37.99 -21.20 15.26
C ASP A 131 37.83 -22.49 16.11
N VAL A 132 36.82 -22.56 16.98
CA VAL A 132 36.67 -23.65 17.98
C VAL A 132 35.54 -24.63 17.66
N TRP A 133 34.53 -24.22 16.86
CA TRP A 133 33.38 -25.08 16.56
C TRP A 133 33.63 -26.06 15.41
N ILE A 134 34.49 -25.73 14.44
CA ILE A 134 34.82 -26.65 13.35
C ILE A 134 35.59 -27.86 13.91
N THR A 135 36.49 -27.67 14.87
CA THR A 135 37.23 -28.77 15.51
C THR A 135 36.35 -29.64 16.41
N ALA A 136 35.41 -29.05 17.18
CA ALA A 136 34.53 -29.85 18.06
C ALA A 136 33.51 -30.72 17.30
N LEU A 137 32.99 -30.26 16.16
CA LEU A 137 32.11 -31.07 15.31
C LEU A 137 32.88 -32.08 14.45
N PHE A 138 34.12 -31.77 14.06
CA PHE A 138 34.97 -32.72 13.34
C PHE A 138 35.46 -33.86 14.25
N PHE A 139 35.85 -33.58 15.51
CA PHE A 139 36.31 -34.64 16.42
C PHE A 139 35.21 -35.61 16.88
N ARG A 140 33.95 -35.17 16.96
CA ARG A 140 32.83 -36.06 17.32
C ARG A 140 32.44 -37.02 16.19
N GLN A 141 32.74 -36.69 14.93
CA GLN A 141 32.45 -37.54 13.77
C GLN A 141 33.54 -38.60 13.54
N ILE A 142 34.76 -38.43 14.08
CA ILE A 142 35.92 -39.31 13.82
C ILE A 142 36.27 -40.19 15.04
N GLY A 143 35.57 -40.04 16.17
CA GLY A 143 35.71 -40.95 17.31
C GLY A 143 37.11 -40.97 17.96
N ILE A 144 37.86 -39.86 17.89
CA ILE A 144 39.17 -39.75 18.53
C ILE A 144 38.97 -39.19 19.94
N THR A 145 39.07 -40.04 20.95
CA THR A 145 39.24 -39.63 22.35
C THR A 145 40.69 -39.17 22.54
N SER A 146 40.93 -37.87 22.74
CA SER A 146 42.24 -37.39 23.20
C SER A 146 42.37 -37.64 24.70
N ALA A 147 43.46 -38.32 25.09
CA ALA A 147 43.96 -38.41 26.46
C ALA A 147 44.46 -37.06 26.97
#